data_AF-A0A2H3KMJ0-F1
#
_entry.id   AF-A0A2H3KMJ0-F1
#
_cell.length_a   1.000
_cell.length_b   1.000
_cell.length_c   1.000
_cell.angle_alpha   90.00
_cell.angle_beta   90.00
_cell.angle_gamma   90.00
#
_symmetry.space_group_name_H-M   'P 1'
#
loop_
_entity.id
_entity.type
_entity.pdbx_description
1 polymer ?
#
loop_
_entity_poly.entity_id
_entity_poly.type
_entity_poly.pdbx_seq_one_letter_code
_entity_poly.pdbx_strand_id
1 'polypeptide(L)'
;MDPLVEQTSSSYGYCYQSPVNLVDPNGKCPIVPMLIKFGVGASVDMMAQMTMSYLFDSSVNTWGQAFDKVNWKQVGISGALADIPWNAPGGKWGKAGFAGATDVMTNARSQDNYTLEQAGTDFALGFITQLAGGKFADFCSKYGSSNVAKGLVTKLGMAAKKVHSLTGVWHSATDGNFVGKLANQLGNLVDDIDVNYKFSGGAGDVDISTKNFNIEVKSDNKMKLNQSHKNSQYAKNQGKGYLLYMPKATKKQIQEAANQGVSVVTNPAELKKIVK
;
A
#
# COMPACT_ATOMS: atom_id res chain seq x y z
N MET A 1 15.67 58.13 -15.00
CA MET A 1 15.39 58.07 -13.55
C MET A 1 14.07 57.35 -13.38
N ASP A 2 14.07 56.32 -12.53
CA ASP A 2 12.96 55.59 -11.90
C ASP A 2 12.22 56.52 -10.88
N PRO A 3 11.10 56.21 -10.18
CA PRO A 3 10.48 54.88 -9.96
C PRO A 3 8.93 54.79 -9.74
N LEU A 4 8.47 53.56 -9.44
CA LEU A 4 7.28 53.18 -8.65
C LEU A 4 5.93 53.00 -9.39
N VAL A 5 5.75 51.83 -10.01
CA VAL A 5 4.46 51.12 -9.86
C VAL A 5 4.69 50.00 -8.85
N GLU A 6 4.07 50.21 -7.70
CA GLU A 6 4.08 49.39 -6.50
C GLU A 6 3.77 47.92 -6.83
N GLN A 7 4.77 47.05 -6.66
CA GLN A 7 4.58 45.61 -6.55
C GLN A 7 3.75 45.34 -5.29
N THR A 8 2.44 45.20 -5.45
CA THR A 8 1.64 44.46 -4.47
C THR A 8 1.81 42.96 -4.76
N SER A 9 2.96 42.45 -4.33
CA SER A 9 3.22 41.02 -4.17
C SER A 9 2.27 40.46 -3.11
N SER A 10 1.06 40.07 -3.52
CA SER A 10 0.30 39.09 -2.74
C SER A 10 0.82 37.70 -3.12
N SER A 11 1.24 36.94 -2.11
CA SER A 11 1.72 35.55 -2.22
C SER A 11 0.65 34.58 -2.76
N TYR A 12 -0.55 35.08 -3.06
CA TYR A 12 -1.71 34.36 -3.54
C TYR A 12 -2.00 34.58 -5.04
N GLY A 13 -1.32 35.52 -5.71
CA GLY A 13 -1.59 35.85 -7.12
C GLY A 13 -1.15 34.78 -8.13
N TYR A 14 -0.07 34.04 -7.86
CA TYR A 14 0.50 33.11 -8.85
C TYR A 14 -0.37 31.86 -9.09
N CYS A 15 -1.21 31.49 -8.12
CA CYS A 15 -2.16 30.39 -8.28
C CYS A 15 -3.52 30.82 -8.86
N TYR A 16 -3.82 32.13 -8.91
CA TYR A 16 -5.14 32.65 -9.30
C TYR A 16 -5.21 33.15 -10.75
N GLN A 17 -4.07 33.48 -11.37
CA GLN A 17 -4.00 34.06 -12.72
C GLN A 17 -3.32 33.15 -13.73
N SER A 18 -3.90 31.98 -14.01
CA SER A 18 -3.65 31.32 -15.29
C SER A 18 -4.98 30.90 -15.90
N PRO A 19 -5.52 31.71 -16.83
CA PRO A 19 -6.72 31.34 -17.56
C PRO A 19 -6.39 30.11 -18.41
N VAL A 20 -7.18 29.06 -18.21
CA VAL A 20 -7.66 28.13 -19.25
C VAL A 20 -6.83 28.21 -20.55
N ASN A 21 -5.78 27.39 -20.70
CA ASN A 21 -5.21 26.91 -21.99
C ASN A 21 -3.92 26.05 -21.87
N LEU A 22 -3.75 25.28 -20.79
CA LEU A 22 -2.97 24.04 -20.83
C LEU A 22 -3.98 22.91 -20.60
N VAL A 23 -4.65 22.57 -21.68
CA VAL A 23 -5.84 21.71 -21.69
C VAL A 23 -5.40 20.29 -21.34
N ASP A 24 -5.65 19.89 -20.09
CA ASP A 24 -6.13 18.54 -19.84
C ASP A 24 -7.32 18.35 -20.79
N PRO A 25 -7.24 17.45 -21.79
CA PRO A 25 -8.27 17.29 -22.83
C PRO A 25 -9.71 17.24 -22.28
N ASN A 26 -9.88 16.85 -21.01
CA ASN A 26 -11.17 16.74 -20.34
C ASN A 26 -11.28 17.43 -18.96
N GLY A 27 -10.25 18.11 -18.46
CA GLY A 27 -10.28 18.85 -17.19
C GLY A 27 -10.46 18.01 -15.90
N LYS A 28 -10.11 16.72 -15.93
CA LYS A 28 -10.37 15.74 -14.86
C LYS A 28 -9.18 15.46 -13.93
N CYS A 29 -7.94 15.80 -14.31
CA CYS A 29 -6.74 15.54 -13.51
C CYS A 29 -5.85 16.78 -13.37
N PRO A 30 -5.89 17.48 -12.23
CA PRO A 30 -5.12 18.72 -12.03
C PRO A 30 -3.60 18.47 -12.01
N ILE A 31 -3.15 17.23 -11.77
CA ILE A 31 -1.72 16.86 -11.66
C ILE A 31 -0.96 17.05 -12.97
N VAL A 32 -1.55 16.71 -14.12
CA VAL A 32 -0.85 16.74 -15.41
C VAL A 32 -0.45 18.17 -15.83
N PRO A 33 -1.35 19.17 -15.78
CA PRO A 33 -0.96 20.56 -15.99
C PRO A 33 0.10 21.05 -14.99
N MET A 34 0.07 20.57 -13.74
CA MET A 34 1.04 20.97 -12.71
C MET A 34 2.43 20.40 -12.95
N LEU A 35 2.54 19.14 -13.39
CA LEU A 35 3.80 18.52 -13.82
C LEU A 35 4.50 19.32 -14.92
N ILE A 36 3.72 19.88 -15.84
CA ILE A 36 4.22 20.73 -16.93
C ILE A 36 4.59 22.13 -16.41
N LYS A 37 3.74 22.74 -15.56
CA LYS A 37 3.86 24.15 -15.16
C LYS A 37 4.92 24.40 -14.07
N PHE A 38 5.01 23.56 -13.06
CA PHE A 38 5.90 23.79 -11.92
C PHE A 38 7.33 23.29 -12.15
N GLY A 39 7.58 22.67 -13.31
CA GLY A 39 8.79 21.91 -13.54
C GLY A 39 8.81 20.62 -12.71
N VAL A 40 9.80 19.78 -13.01
CA VAL A 40 9.87 18.43 -12.48
C VAL A 40 10.02 18.40 -10.96
N GLY A 41 10.86 19.27 -10.37
CA GLY A 41 11.18 19.22 -8.93
C GLY A 41 9.99 19.53 -8.02
N ALA A 42 9.28 20.64 -8.25
CA ALA A 42 8.10 20.99 -7.46
C ALA A 42 6.98 19.95 -7.59
N SER A 43 6.82 19.39 -8.79
CA SER A 43 5.77 18.40 -9.05
C SER A 43 6.08 17.05 -8.40
N VAL A 44 7.35 16.65 -8.37
CA VAL A 44 7.81 15.47 -7.63
C VAL A 44 7.57 15.65 -6.13
N ASP A 45 7.87 16.82 -5.57
CA ASP A 45 7.64 17.11 -4.15
C ASP A 45 6.15 17.06 -3.80
N MET A 46 5.30 17.71 -4.60
CA MET A 46 3.84 17.64 -4.47
C MET A 46 3.34 16.19 -4.45
N MET A 47 3.69 15.41 -5.48
CA MET A 47 3.24 14.03 -5.62
C MET A 47 3.80 13.11 -4.54
N ALA A 48 5.03 13.34 -4.08
CA ALA A 48 5.60 12.64 -2.93
C ALA A 48 4.83 12.96 -1.66
N GLN A 49 4.54 14.24 -1.38
CA GLN A 49 3.72 14.63 -0.22
C GLN A 49 2.33 13.97 -0.28
N MET A 50 1.65 14.00 -1.43
CA MET A 50 0.39 13.30 -1.63
C MET A 50 0.51 11.81 -1.34
N THR A 51 1.54 11.16 -1.88
CA THR A 51 1.77 9.72 -1.67
C THR A 51 1.97 9.42 -0.19
N MET A 52 2.76 10.22 0.52
CA MET A 52 3.01 10.02 1.95
C MET A 52 1.72 10.22 2.77
N SER A 53 0.95 11.27 2.47
CA SER A 53 -0.35 11.50 3.11
C SER A 53 -1.31 10.35 2.84
N TYR A 54 -1.43 9.91 1.59
CA TYR A 54 -2.35 8.83 1.21
C TYR A 54 -2.00 7.50 1.88
N LEU A 55 -0.71 7.16 1.94
CA LEU A 55 -0.26 5.88 2.51
C LEU A 55 -0.28 5.87 4.04
N PHE A 56 0.03 6.99 4.70
CA PHE A 56 0.38 6.99 6.12
C PHE A 56 -0.50 7.84 7.01
N ASP A 57 -1.29 8.77 6.46
CA ASP A 57 -2.24 9.54 7.25
C ASP A 57 -3.58 8.80 7.35
N SER A 58 -3.94 8.36 8.56
CA SER A 58 -5.20 7.62 8.79
C SER A 58 -6.46 8.44 8.51
N SER A 59 -6.36 9.77 8.45
CA SER A 59 -7.49 10.64 8.08
C SER A 59 -7.69 10.77 6.57
N VAL A 60 -6.77 10.22 5.77
CA VAL A 60 -6.78 10.32 4.29
C VAL A 60 -7.21 8.99 3.68
N ASN A 61 -8.29 9.01 2.91
CA ASN A 61 -8.88 7.85 2.24
C ASN A 61 -8.94 7.97 0.72
N THR A 62 -8.83 9.17 0.18
CA THR A 62 -8.81 9.42 -1.26
C THR A 62 -7.59 10.23 -1.67
N TRP A 63 -7.23 10.14 -2.95
CA TRP A 63 -6.17 10.97 -3.52
C TRP A 63 -6.52 12.46 -3.52
N GLY A 64 -7.81 12.83 -3.59
CA GLY A 64 -8.27 14.21 -3.39
C GLY A 64 -7.96 14.74 -2.00
N GLN A 65 -8.26 13.96 -0.95
CA GLN A 65 -7.88 14.33 0.42
C GLN A 65 -6.37 14.43 0.61
N ALA A 66 -5.60 13.59 -0.08
CA ALA A 66 -4.14 13.66 -0.06
C ALA A 66 -3.62 14.93 -0.76
N PHE A 67 -4.26 15.32 -1.86
CA PHE A 67 -3.97 16.56 -2.60
C PHE A 67 -4.22 17.80 -1.73
N ASP A 68 -5.32 17.83 -0.99
CA ASP A 68 -5.67 18.95 -0.10
C ASP A 68 -4.68 19.14 1.05
N LYS A 69 -3.87 18.11 1.38
CA LYS A 69 -2.83 18.17 2.41
C LYS A 69 -1.46 18.62 1.90
N VAL A 70 -1.31 18.86 0.59
CA VAL A 70 -0.06 19.35 0.01
C VAL A 70 0.30 20.71 0.59
N ASN A 71 1.53 20.86 1.06
CA ASN A 71 2.05 22.15 1.46
C ASN A 71 2.56 22.92 0.23
N TRP A 72 1.67 23.70 -0.39
CA TRP A 72 1.97 24.48 -1.59
C TRP A 72 3.08 25.51 -1.42
N LYS A 73 3.27 26.03 -0.20
CA LYS A 73 4.39 26.92 0.10
C LYS A 73 5.72 26.16 -0.04
N GLN A 74 5.80 24.93 0.47
CA GLN A 74 6.97 24.08 0.31
C GLN A 74 7.17 23.65 -1.15
N VAL A 75 6.11 23.29 -1.86
CA VAL A 75 6.18 22.96 -3.30
C VAL A 75 6.73 24.15 -4.11
N GLY A 76 6.29 25.37 -3.82
CA GLY A 76 6.81 26.58 -4.47
C GLY A 76 8.30 26.80 -4.19
N ILE A 77 8.73 26.56 -2.95
CA ILE A 77 10.15 26.66 -2.55
C ILE A 77 10.98 25.53 -3.20
N SER A 78 10.45 24.30 -3.26
CA SER A 78 11.06 23.14 -3.94
C SER A 78 11.38 23.42 -5.39
N GLY A 79 10.45 24.08 -6.10
CA GLY A 79 10.64 24.46 -7.49
C GLY A 79 11.72 25.52 -7.68
N ALA A 80 11.88 26.42 -6.71
CA ALA A 80 12.86 27.51 -6.77
C ALA A 80 14.27 27.09 -6.32
N LEU A 81 14.39 26.17 -5.35
CA LEU A 81 15.66 25.84 -4.70
C LEU A 81 16.17 24.42 -4.96
N ALA A 82 15.37 23.51 -5.52
CA ALA A 82 15.70 22.08 -5.68
C ALA A 82 16.16 21.36 -4.38
N ASP A 83 15.94 21.97 -3.20
CA ASP A 83 16.65 21.64 -1.96
C ASP A 83 15.78 20.95 -0.89
N ILE A 84 14.72 20.25 -1.29
CA ILE A 84 13.94 19.41 -0.38
C ILE A 84 14.53 18.00 -0.38
N PRO A 85 14.54 17.24 0.74
CA PRO A 85 15.10 15.89 0.84
C PRO A 85 14.69 14.88 -0.25
N TRP A 86 13.57 15.11 -0.94
CA TRP A 86 13.09 14.30 -2.08
C TRP A 86 13.69 14.69 -3.43
N ASN A 87 14.30 15.88 -3.50
CA ASN A 87 14.63 16.59 -4.73
C ASN A 87 16.13 16.76 -4.99
N ALA A 88 17.03 16.28 -4.12
CA ALA A 88 18.47 16.30 -4.40
C ALA A 88 18.74 15.66 -5.78
N PRO A 89 19.03 16.44 -6.84
CA PRO A 89 19.08 15.92 -8.19
C PRO A 89 20.19 14.87 -8.30
N GLY A 90 19.85 13.67 -8.76
CA GLY A 90 20.79 12.54 -8.84
C GLY A 90 20.83 11.61 -7.63
N GLY A 91 20.23 12.00 -6.49
CA GLY A 91 20.00 11.11 -5.34
C GLY A 91 18.95 10.04 -5.64
N LYS A 92 19.05 8.87 -5.00
CA LYS A 92 18.12 7.74 -5.25
C LYS A 92 16.65 8.05 -4.96
N TRP A 93 16.35 8.97 -4.02
CA TRP A 93 14.99 9.45 -3.73
C TRP A 93 14.44 10.36 -4.83
N GLY A 94 15.25 11.30 -5.33
CA GLY A 94 14.87 12.14 -6.47
C GLY A 94 14.70 11.33 -7.76
N LYS A 95 15.55 10.32 -7.98
CA LYS A 95 15.37 9.36 -9.08
C LYS A 95 14.05 8.60 -8.97
N ALA A 96 13.65 8.20 -7.77
CA ALA A 96 12.36 7.57 -7.54
C ALA A 96 11.19 8.51 -7.81
N GLY A 97 11.27 9.74 -7.32
CA GLY A 97 10.26 10.76 -7.59
C GLY A 97 10.11 11.03 -9.09
N PHE A 98 11.24 11.16 -9.80
CA PHE A 98 11.26 11.36 -11.25
C PHE A 98 10.67 10.18 -12.02
N ALA A 99 10.97 8.95 -11.61
CA ALA A 99 10.40 7.75 -12.21
C ALA A 99 8.86 7.74 -12.08
N GLY A 100 8.34 7.96 -10.86
CA GLY A 100 6.89 8.07 -10.65
C GLY A 100 6.25 9.19 -11.45
N ALA A 101 6.89 10.36 -11.54
CA ALA A 101 6.39 11.47 -12.37
C ALA A 101 6.39 11.12 -13.88
N THR A 102 7.38 10.34 -14.34
CA THR A 102 7.46 9.87 -15.73
C THR A 102 6.35 8.88 -16.06
N ASP A 103 6.03 7.97 -15.14
CA ASP A 103 4.91 7.03 -15.29
C ASP A 103 3.58 7.79 -15.44
N VAL A 104 3.37 8.82 -14.59
CA VAL A 104 2.18 9.68 -14.69
C VAL A 104 2.08 10.36 -16.05
N MET A 105 3.17 10.97 -16.53
CA MET A 105 3.18 11.66 -17.82
C MET A 105 2.98 10.70 -19.00
N THR A 106 3.54 9.50 -18.92
CA THR A 106 3.40 8.48 -19.96
C THR A 106 1.94 8.00 -20.04
N ASN A 107 1.34 7.69 -18.89
CA ASN A 107 -0.03 7.20 -18.83
C ASN A 107 -1.04 8.28 -19.20
N ALA A 108 -0.85 9.52 -18.72
CA ALA A 108 -1.68 10.67 -19.08
C ALA A 108 -1.74 10.94 -20.59
N ARG A 109 -0.66 10.67 -21.33
CA ARG A 109 -0.62 10.83 -22.79
C ARG A 109 -1.31 9.71 -23.55
N SER A 110 -1.46 8.55 -22.92
CA SER A 110 -2.02 7.34 -23.54
C SER A 110 -3.49 7.12 -23.23
N GLN A 111 -4.09 7.93 -22.35
CA GLN A 111 -5.44 7.73 -21.83
C GLN A 111 -6.27 9.02 -21.92
N ASP A 112 -7.43 8.95 -22.56
CA ASP A 112 -8.29 10.12 -22.76
C ASP A 112 -8.97 10.59 -21.46
N ASN A 113 -9.20 9.73 -20.47
CA ASN A 113 -9.92 10.06 -19.22
C ASN A 113 -9.06 9.83 -17.98
N TYR A 114 -7.80 10.25 -18.03
CA TYR A 114 -6.86 10.06 -16.93
C TYR A 114 -7.28 10.85 -15.68
N THR A 115 -7.45 10.18 -14.53
CA THR A 115 -7.99 10.80 -13.30
C THR A 115 -6.90 11.11 -12.27
N LEU A 116 -7.27 11.87 -11.23
CA LEU A 116 -6.41 12.12 -10.05
C LEU A 116 -6.02 10.81 -9.35
N GLU A 117 -6.95 9.86 -9.25
CA GLU A 117 -6.72 8.56 -8.62
C GLU A 117 -5.70 7.74 -9.41
N GLN A 118 -5.78 7.76 -10.74
CA GLN A 118 -4.81 7.08 -11.59
C GLN A 118 -3.44 7.75 -11.47
N ALA A 119 -3.38 9.09 -11.55
CA ALA A 119 -2.14 9.84 -11.38
C ALA A 119 -1.45 9.62 -10.03
N GLY A 120 -2.20 9.65 -8.93
CA GLY A 120 -1.64 9.37 -7.61
C GLY A 120 -1.14 7.94 -7.49
N THR A 121 -1.90 6.97 -7.99
CA THR A 121 -1.55 5.55 -7.94
C THR A 121 -0.31 5.24 -8.80
N ASP A 122 -0.27 5.75 -10.03
CA ASP A 122 0.85 5.53 -10.96
C ASP A 122 2.14 6.13 -10.40
N PHE A 123 2.08 7.37 -9.87
CA PHE A 123 3.23 7.95 -9.20
C PHE A 123 3.68 7.10 -8.01
N ALA A 124 2.76 6.70 -7.14
CA ALA A 124 3.09 5.93 -5.95
C ALA A 124 3.74 4.58 -6.31
N LEU A 125 3.22 3.87 -7.31
CA LEU A 125 3.77 2.61 -7.77
C LEU A 125 5.17 2.77 -8.38
N GLY A 126 5.35 3.76 -9.26
CA GLY A 126 6.66 4.08 -9.85
C GLY A 126 7.69 4.48 -8.80
N PHE A 127 7.29 5.35 -7.87
CA PHE A 127 8.11 5.79 -6.74
C PHE A 127 8.57 4.63 -5.87
N ILE A 128 7.62 3.78 -5.42
CA ILE A 128 7.89 2.63 -4.56
C ILE A 128 8.75 1.59 -5.28
N THR A 129 8.49 1.32 -6.56
CA THR A 129 9.28 0.38 -7.37
C THR A 129 10.72 0.84 -7.51
N GLN A 130 10.94 2.12 -7.77
CA GLN A 130 12.30 2.66 -7.87
C GLN A 130 13.02 2.66 -6.51
N LEU A 131 12.31 2.88 -5.39
CA LEU A 131 12.88 2.74 -4.06
C LEU A 131 13.25 1.29 -3.73
N ALA A 132 12.42 0.31 -4.14
CA ALA A 132 12.71 -1.12 -4.00
C ALA A 132 14.06 -1.52 -4.62
N GLY A 133 14.51 -0.80 -5.66
CA GLY A 133 15.82 -0.98 -6.29
C GLY A 133 17.04 -0.51 -5.48
N GLY A 134 16.89 0.00 -4.25
CA GLY A 134 18.04 0.19 -3.36
C GLY A 134 17.95 1.26 -2.26
N LYS A 135 16.75 1.78 -1.94
CA LYS A 135 16.50 2.70 -0.82
C LYS A 135 15.24 2.38 -0.02
N PHE A 136 14.63 1.24 -0.26
CA PHE A 136 13.41 0.85 0.42
C PHE A 136 13.62 0.60 1.93
N ALA A 137 14.81 0.15 2.33
CA ALA A 137 15.19 0.05 3.74
C ALA A 137 15.20 1.42 4.43
N ASP A 138 15.77 2.46 3.80
CA ASP A 138 15.77 3.84 4.32
C ASP A 138 14.32 4.37 4.41
N PHE A 139 13.48 4.06 3.42
CA PHE A 139 12.05 4.39 3.44
C PHE A 139 11.33 3.74 4.62
N CYS A 140 11.56 2.44 4.84
CA CYS A 140 11.03 1.72 6.00
C CYS A 140 11.57 2.27 7.32
N SER A 141 12.84 2.67 7.38
CA SER A 141 13.44 3.28 8.57
C SER A 141 12.81 4.64 8.89
N LYS A 142 12.47 5.44 7.87
CA LYS A 142 11.89 6.77 8.04
C LYS A 142 10.41 6.72 8.44
N TYR A 143 9.64 5.81 7.86
CA TYR A 143 8.18 5.77 8.01
C TYR A 143 7.67 4.61 8.88
N GLY A 144 8.56 3.69 9.26
CA GLY A 144 8.25 2.47 10.00
C GLY A 144 7.75 1.36 9.08
N SER A 145 8.44 0.21 9.05
CA SER A 145 8.11 -0.93 8.19
C SER A 145 6.65 -1.38 8.29
N SER A 146 6.05 -1.34 9.49
CA SER A 146 4.65 -1.73 9.68
C SER A 146 3.67 -0.73 9.05
N ASN A 147 3.96 0.57 9.08
CA ASN A 147 3.12 1.59 8.44
C ASN A 147 3.27 1.53 6.93
N VAL A 148 4.51 1.33 6.45
CA VAL A 148 4.79 1.06 5.03
C VAL A 148 4.01 -0.16 4.56
N ALA A 149 4.11 -1.28 5.26
CA ALA A 149 3.41 -2.50 4.88
C ALA A 149 1.89 -2.30 4.85
N LYS A 150 1.34 -1.62 5.87
CA LYS A 150 -0.08 -1.25 5.92
C LYS A 150 -0.51 -0.44 4.71
N GLY A 151 0.17 0.67 4.42
CA GLY A 151 -0.17 1.56 3.32
C GLY A 151 -0.12 0.84 1.98
N LEU A 152 0.95 0.09 1.71
CA LEU A 152 1.11 -0.61 0.44
C LEU A 152 0.04 -1.71 0.22
N VAL A 153 -0.28 -2.47 1.25
CA VAL A 153 -1.31 -3.53 1.15
C VAL A 153 -2.71 -2.94 1.09
N THR A 154 -3.05 -2.03 2.02
CA THR A 154 -4.45 -1.57 2.20
C THR A 154 -4.86 -0.43 1.29
N LYS A 155 -3.91 0.41 0.85
CA LYS A 155 -4.19 1.60 0.02
C LYS A 155 -3.80 1.39 -1.44
N LEU A 156 -2.66 0.74 -1.72
CA LEU A 156 -2.23 0.44 -3.09
C LEU A 156 -2.62 -0.96 -3.58
N GLY A 157 -3.20 -1.80 -2.71
CA GLY A 157 -3.62 -3.15 -3.08
C GLY A 157 -2.46 -4.07 -3.45
N MET A 158 -1.23 -3.78 -3.01
CA MET A 158 -0.07 -4.62 -3.31
C MET A 158 -0.20 -5.96 -2.58
N ALA A 159 0.18 -7.05 -3.26
CA ALA A 159 0.18 -8.39 -2.68
C ALA A 159 1.04 -8.45 -1.41
N ALA A 160 0.49 -9.02 -0.34
CA ALA A 160 1.12 -9.07 0.98
C ALA A 160 2.52 -9.70 0.95
N LYS A 161 2.72 -10.78 0.18
CA LYS A 161 4.05 -11.39 -0.02
C LYS A 161 5.07 -10.46 -0.64
N LYS A 162 4.68 -9.69 -1.65
CA LYS A 162 5.58 -8.71 -2.28
C LYS A 162 5.95 -7.64 -1.27
N VAL A 163 4.99 -7.12 -0.52
CA VAL A 163 5.24 -6.13 0.53
C VAL A 163 6.11 -6.68 1.65
N HIS A 164 5.90 -7.93 2.09
CA HIS A 164 6.74 -8.60 3.07
C HIS A 164 8.18 -8.72 2.58
N SER A 165 8.40 -9.10 1.31
CA SER A 165 9.76 -9.17 0.74
C SER A 165 10.52 -7.84 0.75
N LEU A 166 9.79 -6.72 0.74
CA LEU A 166 10.36 -5.37 0.76
C LEU A 166 10.54 -4.83 2.18
N THR A 167 9.58 -5.09 3.07
CA THR A 167 9.49 -4.48 4.41
C THR A 167 9.98 -5.38 5.54
N GLY A 168 10.06 -6.69 5.31
CA GLY A 168 10.26 -7.72 6.33
C GLY A 168 9.04 -7.97 7.24
N VAL A 169 7.89 -7.34 6.97
CA VAL A 169 6.71 -7.39 7.84
C VAL A 169 5.51 -7.92 7.07
N TRP A 170 4.82 -8.91 7.65
CA TRP A 170 3.54 -9.36 7.14
C TRP A 170 2.43 -8.37 7.53
N HIS A 171 1.61 -7.97 6.56
CA HIS A 171 0.43 -7.17 6.79
C HIS A 171 -0.73 -7.70 5.94
N SER A 172 -1.85 -8.01 6.59
CA SER A 172 -3.09 -8.41 5.94
C SER A 172 -4.02 -7.21 5.79
N ALA A 173 -4.77 -7.16 4.69
CA ALA A 173 -5.75 -6.10 4.45
C ALA A 173 -7.02 -6.25 5.29
N THR A 174 -7.22 -7.40 5.93
CA THR A 174 -8.45 -7.78 6.60
C THR A 174 -8.28 -7.85 8.12
N ASP A 175 -9.41 -7.92 8.84
CA ASP A 175 -9.48 -8.26 10.27
C ASP A 175 -8.53 -7.49 11.19
N GLY A 176 -8.30 -6.20 10.91
CA GLY A 176 -7.40 -5.36 11.70
C GLY A 176 -5.96 -5.88 11.74
N ASN A 177 -5.50 -6.53 10.66
CA ASN A 177 -4.20 -7.17 10.52
C ASN A 177 -3.97 -8.33 11.51
N PHE A 178 -5.02 -9.05 11.90
CA PHE A 178 -4.88 -10.18 12.82
C PHE A 178 -4.03 -11.32 12.20
N VAL A 179 -4.30 -11.66 10.93
CA VAL A 179 -3.53 -12.63 10.15
C VAL A 179 -2.06 -12.23 10.07
N GLY A 180 -1.77 -10.98 9.69
CA GLY A 180 -0.38 -10.52 9.58
C GLY A 180 0.36 -10.52 10.93
N LYS A 181 -0.31 -10.19 12.05
CA LYS A 181 0.30 -10.30 13.39
C LYS A 181 0.71 -11.74 13.72
N LEU A 182 -0.18 -12.70 13.45
CA LEU A 182 0.14 -14.12 13.65
C LEU A 182 1.26 -14.57 12.71
N ALA A 183 1.22 -14.18 11.43
CA ALA A 183 2.26 -14.51 10.46
C ALA A 183 3.64 -13.99 10.89
N ASN A 184 3.74 -12.77 11.43
CA ASN A 184 4.98 -12.25 11.99
C ASN A 184 5.48 -13.07 13.20
N GLN A 185 4.59 -13.62 14.05
CA GLN A 185 4.99 -14.50 15.16
C GLN A 185 5.52 -15.86 14.67
N LEU A 186 4.93 -16.40 13.60
CA LEU A 186 5.38 -17.63 12.94
C LEU A 186 6.73 -17.40 12.23
N GLY A 187 6.94 -16.22 11.66
CA GLY A 187 8.22 -15.78 11.10
C GLY A 187 8.55 -16.50 9.79
N ASN A 188 9.75 -17.06 9.71
CA ASN A 188 10.29 -17.73 8.51
C ASN A 188 9.56 -19.02 8.10
N LEU A 189 8.55 -19.45 8.87
CA LEU A 189 7.70 -20.59 8.54
C LEU A 189 6.59 -20.21 7.54
N VAL A 190 6.32 -18.90 7.37
CA VAL A 190 5.27 -18.39 6.50
C VAL A 190 5.80 -18.18 5.09
N ASP A 191 5.14 -18.80 4.12
CA ASP A 191 5.43 -18.63 2.69
C ASP A 191 4.61 -17.50 2.06
N ASP A 192 3.37 -17.32 2.53
CA ASP A 192 2.39 -16.35 2.03
C ASP A 192 1.21 -16.16 3.00
N ILE A 193 0.46 -15.07 2.83
CA ILE A 193 -0.80 -14.79 3.54
C ILE A 193 -1.88 -14.30 2.57
N ASP A 194 -3.15 -14.44 2.96
CA ASP A 194 -4.32 -14.00 2.17
C ASP A 194 -4.31 -14.57 0.73
N VAL A 195 -3.99 -15.86 0.59
CA VAL A 195 -3.84 -16.54 -0.71
C VAL A 195 -5.21 -16.95 -1.24
N ASN A 196 -5.68 -16.23 -2.26
CA ASN A 196 -6.90 -16.57 -2.98
C ASN A 196 -6.72 -17.82 -3.85
N TYR A 197 -7.72 -18.68 -3.89
CA TYR A 197 -7.78 -19.83 -4.79
C TYR A 197 -9.19 -20.06 -5.34
N LYS A 198 -9.28 -20.78 -6.47
CA LYS A 198 -10.54 -21.11 -7.14
C LYS A 198 -10.74 -22.63 -7.18
N PHE A 199 -12.00 -23.05 -7.16
CA PHE A 199 -12.41 -24.44 -7.35
C PHE A 199 -13.72 -24.49 -8.15
N SER A 200 -14.09 -25.69 -8.63
CA SER A 200 -15.35 -25.84 -9.38
C SER A 200 -16.54 -25.42 -8.51
N GLY A 201 -17.23 -24.35 -8.89
CA GLY A 201 -18.37 -23.79 -8.15
C GLY A 201 -18.05 -22.74 -7.09
N GLY A 202 -16.81 -22.23 -6.99
CA GLY A 202 -16.52 -21.12 -6.07
C GLY A 202 -15.08 -20.65 -5.96
N ALA A 203 -14.85 -19.78 -4.99
CA ALA A 203 -13.54 -19.29 -4.58
C ALA A 203 -13.39 -19.41 -3.05
N GLY A 204 -12.16 -19.45 -2.59
CA GLY A 204 -11.79 -19.41 -1.19
C GLY A 204 -10.43 -18.76 -1.00
N ASP A 205 -10.03 -18.63 0.25
CA ASP A 205 -8.79 -17.99 0.67
C ASP A 205 -8.13 -18.78 1.79
N VAL A 206 -6.80 -18.79 1.76
CA VAL A 206 -5.95 -19.31 2.83
C VAL A 206 -5.31 -18.12 3.53
N ASP A 207 -5.64 -17.94 4.81
CA ASP A 207 -5.13 -16.83 5.61
C ASP A 207 -3.59 -16.89 5.76
N ILE A 208 -3.04 -18.06 6.07
CA ILE A 208 -1.59 -18.28 6.14
C ILE A 208 -1.20 -19.58 5.48
N SER A 209 -0.29 -19.51 4.52
CA SER A 209 0.34 -20.67 3.89
C SER A 209 1.75 -20.86 4.43
N THR A 210 2.07 -22.09 4.81
CA THR A 210 3.43 -22.55 5.14
C THR A 210 3.84 -23.68 4.20
N LYS A 211 5.08 -24.17 4.33
CA LYS A 211 5.57 -25.29 3.54
C LYS A 211 4.67 -26.53 3.66
N ASN A 212 4.27 -26.86 4.89
CA ASN A 212 3.60 -28.11 5.21
C ASN A 212 2.11 -27.93 5.56
N PHE A 213 1.64 -26.71 5.82
CA PHE A 213 0.28 -26.45 6.29
C PHE A 213 -0.35 -25.24 5.63
N ASN A 214 -1.66 -25.31 5.40
CA ASN A 214 -2.51 -24.14 5.23
C ASN A 214 -3.29 -23.91 6.52
N ILE A 215 -3.32 -22.67 6.98
CA ILE A 215 -3.90 -22.28 8.26
C ILE A 215 -5.03 -21.30 7.99
N GLU A 216 -6.25 -21.67 8.39
CA GLU A 216 -7.36 -20.72 8.51
C GLU A 216 -7.26 -20.01 9.87
N VAL A 217 -7.51 -18.72 9.91
CA VAL A 217 -7.36 -17.87 11.07
C VAL A 217 -8.71 -17.23 11.41
N LYS A 218 -9.17 -17.42 12.65
CA LYS A 218 -10.40 -16.80 13.14
C LYS A 218 -10.15 -16.05 14.44
N SER A 219 -10.27 -14.73 14.38
CA SER A 219 -10.05 -13.83 15.53
C SER A 219 -11.23 -13.77 16.51
N ASP A 220 -12.41 -14.21 16.06
CA ASP A 220 -13.67 -14.19 16.80
C ASP A 220 -14.07 -15.60 17.30
N ASN A 221 -15.30 -15.71 17.81
CA ASN A 221 -15.83 -16.97 18.35
C ASN A 221 -16.66 -17.76 17.32
N LYS A 222 -16.66 -17.36 16.03
CA LYS A 222 -17.52 -17.97 15.00
C LYS A 222 -16.74 -18.93 14.11
N MET A 223 -16.75 -20.21 14.48
CA MET A 223 -15.90 -21.26 13.87
C MET A 223 -16.19 -21.58 12.39
N LYS A 224 -17.38 -21.34 11.84
CA LYS A 224 -17.76 -21.55 10.42
C LYS A 224 -17.08 -22.75 9.70
N LEU A 225 -17.32 -23.97 10.16
CA LEU A 225 -16.61 -25.18 9.68
C LEU A 225 -16.80 -25.51 8.19
N ASN A 226 -17.87 -25.04 7.54
CA ASN A 226 -18.05 -25.23 6.09
C ASN A 226 -16.91 -24.63 5.27
N GLN A 227 -16.35 -23.49 5.69
CA GLN A 227 -15.18 -22.91 5.03
C GLN A 227 -13.92 -23.73 5.33
N SER A 228 -13.76 -24.15 6.58
CA SER A 228 -12.64 -25.00 7.00
C SER A 228 -12.55 -26.29 6.20
N HIS A 229 -13.68 -26.93 5.87
CA HIS A 229 -13.70 -28.14 5.03
C HIS A 229 -13.22 -27.89 3.61
N LYS A 230 -13.59 -26.76 3.00
CA LYS A 230 -13.11 -26.37 1.67
C LYS A 230 -11.61 -26.08 1.68
N ASN A 231 -11.14 -25.33 2.67
CA ASN A 231 -9.72 -25.00 2.85
C ASN A 231 -8.90 -26.27 3.13
N SER A 232 -9.46 -27.22 3.87
CA SER A 232 -8.84 -28.53 4.15
C SER A 232 -8.69 -29.38 2.89
N GLN A 233 -9.71 -29.45 2.04
CA GLN A 233 -9.61 -30.13 0.75
C GLN A 233 -8.56 -29.49 -0.16
N TYR A 234 -8.54 -28.16 -0.22
CA TYR A 234 -7.52 -27.42 -0.97
C TYR A 234 -6.10 -27.73 -0.45
N ALA A 235 -5.89 -27.73 0.86
CA ALA A 235 -4.62 -28.09 1.47
C ALA A 235 -4.18 -29.51 1.10
N LYS A 236 -5.09 -30.49 1.17
CA LYS A 236 -4.83 -31.88 0.78
C LYS A 236 -4.40 -31.99 -0.69
N ASN A 237 -5.03 -31.25 -1.59
CA ASN A 237 -4.66 -31.22 -3.01
C ASN A 237 -3.25 -30.65 -3.24
N GLN A 238 -2.73 -29.85 -2.31
CA GLN A 238 -1.35 -29.36 -2.32
C GLN A 238 -0.36 -30.28 -1.58
N GLY A 239 -0.82 -31.40 -1.03
CA GLY A 239 -0.02 -32.26 -0.17
C GLY A 239 0.28 -31.66 1.21
N LYS A 240 -0.51 -30.66 1.64
CA LYS A 240 -0.35 -29.95 2.92
C LYS A 240 -1.38 -30.41 3.95
N GLY A 241 -1.02 -30.29 5.22
CA GLY A 241 -1.96 -30.35 6.34
C GLY A 241 -2.84 -29.10 6.41
N TYR A 242 -3.92 -29.20 7.18
CA TYR A 242 -4.84 -28.11 7.44
C TYR A 242 -4.99 -27.87 8.94
N LEU A 243 -4.93 -26.62 9.37
CA LEU A 243 -5.14 -26.21 10.75
C LEU A 243 -6.12 -25.04 10.81
N LEU A 244 -6.97 -25.04 11.83
CA LEU A 244 -7.77 -23.87 12.20
C LEU A 244 -7.15 -23.21 13.43
N TYR A 245 -6.58 -22.02 13.27
CA TYR A 245 -6.14 -21.21 14.40
C TYR A 245 -7.27 -20.31 14.89
N MET A 246 -7.71 -20.52 16.13
CA MET A 246 -8.85 -19.80 16.71
C MET A 246 -8.64 -19.61 18.22
N PRO A 247 -8.00 -18.52 18.67
CA PRO A 247 -7.56 -18.36 20.07
C PRO A 247 -8.70 -18.31 21.08
N LYS A 248 -9.91 -17.95 20.65
CA LYS A 248 -11.10 -17.86 21.51
C LYS A 248 -12.04 -19.05 21.39
N ALA A 249 -11.61 -20.14 20.74
CA ALA A 249 -12.41 -21.35 20.64
C ALA A 249 -12.69 -21.94 22.03
N THR A 250 -13.95 -22.27 22.28
CA THR A 250 -14.36 -22.98 23.50
C THR A 250 -14.04 -24.48 23.40
N LYS A 251 -13.97 -25.18 24.54
CA LYS A 251 -13.77 -26.65 24.57
C LYS A 251 -14.80 -27.39 23.71
N LYS A 252 -16.07 -26.97 23.78
CA LYS A 252 -17.16 -27.53 22.97
C LYS A 252 -16.89 -27.38 21.47
N GLN A 253 -16.49 -26.18 21.03
CA GLN A 253 -16.17 -25.94 19.62
C GLN A 253 -14.97 -26.75 19.15
N ILE A 254 -13.93 -26.90 19.98
CA ILE A 254 -12.76 -27.74 19.68
C ILE A 254 -13.20 -29.20 19.49
N GLN A 255 -14.06 -29.71 20.37
CA GLN A 255 -14.58 -31.08 20.26
C GLN A 255 -15.47 -31.27 19.02
N GLU A 256 -16.33 -30.30 18.71
CA GLU A 256 -17.17 -30.31 17.51
C GLU A 256 -16.35 -30.29 16.21
N ALA A 257 -15.28 -29.50 16.16
CA ALA A 257 -14.36 -29.47 15.04
C ALA A 257 -13.59 -30.80 14.89
N ALA A 258 -13.11 -31.36 16.01
CA ALA A 258 -12.40 -32.63 16.02
C ALA A 258 -13.29 -33.79 15.52
N ASN A 259 -14.57 -33.81 15.92
CA ASN A 259 -15.55 -34.79 15.41
C ASN A 259 -15.77 -34.68 13.89
N GLN A 260 -15.40 -33.56 13.27
CA GLN A 260 -15.47 -33.33 11.83
C GLN A 260 -14.08 -33.39 11.16
N GLY A 261 -13.04 -33.83 11.88
CA GLY A 261 -11.69 -33.95 11.33
C GLY A 261 -10.95 -32.62 11.13
N VAL A 262 -11.34 -31.56 11.84
CA VAL A 262 -10.65 -30.26 11.84
C VAL A 262 -9.86 -30.08 13.14
N SER A 263 -8.54 -29.95 13.02
CA SER A 263 -7.66 -29.66 14.15
C SER A 263 -7.66 -28.17 14.47
N VAL A 264 -8.06 -27.82 15.71
CA VAL A 264 -8.11 -26.44 16.20
C VAL A 264 -6.93 -26.17 17.12
N VAL A 265 -6.21 -25.08 16.87
CA VAL A 265 -5.10 -24.60 17.70
C VAL A 265 -5.47 -23.23 18.26
N THR A 266 -5.32 -23.04 19.57
CA THR A 266 -5.71 -21.77 20.24
C THR A 266 -4.49 -20.93 20.65
N ASN A 267 -3.30 -21.53 20.69
CA ASN A 267 -2.08 -20.88 21.16
C ASN A 267 -1.06 -20.69 20.02
N PRO A 268 -0.55 -19.46 19.75
CA PRO A 268 0.46 -19.23 18.72
C PRO A 268 1.77 -20.02 18.90
N ALA A 269 2.21 -20.21 20.15
CA ALA A 269 3.45 -20.94 20.43
C ALA A 269 3.30 -22.44 20.14
N GLU A 270 2.11 -22.99 20.39
CA GLU A 270 1.77 -24.37 20.00
C GLU A 270 1.66 -24.50 18.49
N LEU A 271 0.96 -23.56 17.84
CA LEU A 271 0.87 -23.51 16.37
C LEU A 271 2.27 -23.51 15.74
N LYS A 272 3.17 -22.66 16.26
CA LYS A 272 4.56 -22.58 15.80
C LYS A 272 5.34 -23.89 15.97
N LYS A 273 5.01 -24.71 16.98
CA LYS A 273 5.63 -26.03 17.15
C LYS A 273 5.09 -27.04 16.14
N ILE A 274 3.79 -27.01 15.86
CA ILE A 274 3.14 -27.91 14.91
C ILE A 274 3.60 -27.65 13.47
N VAL A 275 3.79 -26.38 13.11
CA VAL A 275 4.11 -25.98 11.73
C VAL A 275 5.60 -26.01 11.39
N LYS A 276 6.47 -26.24 12.37
CA LYS A 276 7.92 -26.46 12.16
C LYS A 276 8.16 -27.84 11.57
#